data_AF-A0A3D8UJ88-F1
#
_entry.id   AF-A0A3D8UJ88-F1
#
_cell.length_a   1.000
_cell.length_b   1.000
_cell.length_c   1.000
_cell.angle_alpha   90.00
_cell.angle_beta   90.00
_cell.angle_gamma   90.00
#
_symmetry.space_group_name_H-M   'P 1'
#
loop_
_entity.id
_entity.type
_entity.pdbx_description
1 polymer ?
#
loop_
_entity_poly.entity_id
_entity_poly.type
_entity_poly.pdbx_seq_one_letter_code
_entity_poly.pdbx_strand_id
1 'polypeptide(L)'
;MENFILIIGAICIGYVLNQLNVFPKEAPNILNKFVIYISLPAMILLQIPRLTFSFDVLIPIVIAWTVMILTAIFILFISKILNFNKEITGSLLLVGILGNTSFLGIPILNAYFGEYSLPYVIIYDQIGTFIALATFGT
;
A
#
# COMPACT_ATOMS: atom_id res chain seq x y z
N MET A 1 14.19 5.53 14.88
CA MET A 1 13.11 6.22 15.61
C MET A 1 12.76 7.57 14.99
N GLU A 2 13.75 8.41 14.64
CA GLU A 2 13.52 9.71 13.97
C GLU A 2 12.66 9.60 12.70
N ASN A 3 12.92 8.61 11.84
CA ASN A 3 12.13 8.38 10.62
C ASN A 3 10.63 8.11 10.88
N PHE A 4 10.29 7.43 11.97
CA PHE A 4 8.89 7.20 12.34
C PHE A 4 8.20 8.47 12.86
N ILE A 5 8.94 9.28 13.62
CA ILE A 5 8.45 10.59 14.10
C ILE A 5 8.16 11.49 12.90
N LEU A 6 9.00 11.47 11.86
CA LEU A 6 8.75 12.22 10.63
C LEU A 6 7.48 11.75 9.91
N ILE A 7 7.23 10.44 9.81
CA ILE A 7 6.01 9.91 9.18
C ILE A 7 4.77 10.33 9.96
N ILE A 8 4.75 10.11 11.27
CA ILE A 8 3.61 10.49 12.13
C ILE A 8 3.41 12.01 12.11
N GLY A 9 4.50 12.77 12.20
CA GLY A 9 4.48 14.23 12.12
C GLY A 9 3.90 14.72 10.80
N ALA A 10 4.30 14.15 9.67
CA ALA A 10 3.77 14.50 8.35
C ALA A 10 2.26 14.20 8.23
N ILE A 11 1.80 13.06 8.77
CA ILE A 11 0.36 12.72 8.81
C ILE A 11 -0.41 13.72 9.67
N CYS A 12 0.10 14.05 10.86
CA CYS A 12 -0.52 15.03 11.76
C CYS A 12 -0.59 16.42 11.12
N ILE A 13 0.50 16.88 10.49
CA ILE A 13 0.55 18.16 9.78
C ILE A 13 -0.48 18.16 8.64
N GLY A 14 -0.51 17.10 7.81
CA GLY A 14 -1.49 16.97 6.74
C GLY A 14 -2.93 17.02 7.25
N TYR A 15 -3.22 16.35 8.37
CA TYR A 15 -4.53 16.38 9.01
C TYR A 15 -4.91 17.78 9.50
N VAL A 16 -4.00 18.49 10.17
CA VAL A 16 -4.23 19.87 10.65
C VAL A 16 -4.45 20.82 9.49
N LEU A 17 -3.63 20.74 8.43
CA LEU A 17 -3.78 21.57 7.22
C LEU A 17 -5.14 21.33 6.53
N ASN A 18 -5.61 20.08 6.52
CA ASN A 18 -6.93 19.73 5.99
C ASN A 18 -8.05 20.36 6.84
N GLN A 19 -7.96 20.31 8.17
CA GLN A 19 -8.96 20.92 9.04
C GLN A 19 -9.00 22.45 8.94
N LEU A 20 -7.84 23.07 8.72
CA LEU A 20 -7.72 24.51 8.51
C LEU A 20 -8.15 24.96 7.10
N ASN A 21 -8.50 24.02 6.20
CA ASN A 21 -8.85 24.28 4.81
C ASN A 21 -7.80 25.14 4.08
N VAL A 22 -6.52 24.95 4.39
CA VAL A 22 -5.41 25.73 3.81
C VAL A 22 -5.31 25.51 2.30
N PHE A 23 -5.64 24.31 1.84
CA PHE A 23 -5.61 23.91 0.44
C PHE A 23 -7.02 23.68 -0.13
N PRO A 24 -7.20 23.79 -1.46
CA PRO A 24 -8.43 23.40 -2.12
C PRO A 24 -8.78 21.93 -1.87
N LYS A 25 -10.08 21.59 -1.96
CA LYS A 25 -10.58 20.22 -1.73
C LYS A 25 -10.03 19.20 -2.73
N GLU A 26 -9.55 19.66 -3.88
CA GLU A 26 -8.94 18.84 -4.93
C GLU A 26 -7.48 18.49 -4.64
N ALA A 27 -6.81 19.18 -3.69
CA ALA A 27 -5.39 19.00 -3.43
C ALA A 27 -5.00 17.55 -3.12
N PRO A 28 -5.73 16.77 -2.30
CA PRO A 28 -5.41 15.36 -2.07
C PRO A 28 -5.44 14.52 -3.35
N ASN A 29 -6.39 14.80 -4.26
CA ASN A 29 -6.49 14.08 -5.53
C ASN A 29 -5.29 14.40 -6.43
N ILE A 30 -4.92 15.68 -6.55
CA ILE A 30 -3.76 16.12 -7.33
C ILE A 30 -2.46 15.50 -6.79
N LEU A 31 -2.27 15.52 -5.46
CA LEU A 31 -1.11 14.91 -4.82
C LEU A 31 -1.06 13.40 -5.05
N ASN A 32 -2.19 12.70 -4.91
CA ASN A 32 -2.26 11.27 -5.18
C ASN A 32 -1.92 10.94 -6.64
N LYS A 33 -2.44 11.73 -7.61
CA LYS A 33 -2.08 11.58 -9.02
C LYS A 33 -0.60 11.81 -9.27
N PHE A 34 -0.02 12.84 -8.66
CA PHE A 34 1.42 13.07 -8.75
C PHE A 34 2.22 11.87 -8.23
N VAL A 35 1.84 11.33 -7.07
CA VAL A 35 2.52 10.14 -6.52
C VAL A 35 2.35 8.93 -7.43
N ILE A 36 1.15 8.64 -7.91
CA ILE A 36 0.85 7.45 -8.72
C ILE A 36 1.49 7.51 -10.11
N TYR A 37 1.44 8.67 -10.78
CA TYR A 37 1.90 8.78 -12.16
C TYR A 37 3.34 9.23 -12.32
N ILE A 38 3.95 9.82 -11.28
CA ILE A 38 5.33 10.36 -11.36
C ILE A 38 6.21 9.71 -10.31
N SER A 39 5.91 9.89 -9.03
CA SER A 39 6.82 9.46 -7.95
C SER A 39 7.00 7.94 -7.88
N LEU A 40 5.91 7.17 -7.96
CA LEU A 40 5.95 5.71 -7.89
C LEU A 40 6.69 5.12 -9.10
N PRO A 41 6.36 5.47 -10.37
CA PRO A 41 7.12 5.01 -11.53
C PRO A 41 8.61 5.36 -11.46
N ALA A 42 8.96 6.58 -11.05
CA ALA A 42 10.35 6.98 -10.88
C ALA A 42 11.07 6.13 -9.82
N MET A 43 10.40 5.86 -8.69
CA MET A 43 10.97 5.02 -7.64
C MET A 43 11.12 3.56 -8.08
N ILE A 44 10.15 3.02 -8.82
CA ILE A 44 10.22 1.67 -9.40
C ILE A 44 11.45 1.57 -10.32
N LEU A 45 11.62 2.53 -11.24
CA LEU A 45 12.77 2.56 -12.15
C LEU A 45 14.11 2.72 -11.43
N LEU A 46 14.13 3.44 -10.29
CA LEU A 46 15.35 3.64 -9.51
C LEU A 46 15.74 2.40 -8.68
N GLN A 47 14.75 1.68 -8.14
CA GLN A 47 14.97 0.62 -7.16
C GLN A 47 15.01 -0.77 -7.77
N ILE A 48 14.20 -1.07 -8.80
CA ILE A 48 14.20 -2.40 -9.44
C ILE A 48 15.59 -2.81 -9.94
N PRO A 49 16.39 -1.94 -10.60
CA PRO A 49 17.73 -2.32 -11.06
C PRO A 49 18.71 -2.67 -9.94
N ARG A 50 18.41 -2.29 -8.69
CA ARG A 50 19.24 -2.62 -7.52
C ARG A 50 18.94 -4.03 -6.97
N LEU A 51 17.89 -4.71 -7.46
CA LEU A 51 17.62 -6.09 -7.09
C LEU A 51 18.65 -7.02 -7.72
N THR A 52 19.25 -7.85 -6.88
CA THR A 52 19.89 -9.07 -7.35
C THR A 52 18.81 -10.09 -7.64
N PHE A 53 18.75 -10.59 -8.88
CA PHE A 53 17.84 -11.68 -9.22
C PHE A 53 18.23 -12.94 -8.43
N SER A 54 17.47 -13.25 -7.39
CA SER A 54 17.59 -14.45 -6.57
C SER A 54 16.20 -14.99 -6.25
N PHE A 55 16.14 -16.23 -5.76
CA PHE A 55 14.89 -16.82 -5.27
C PHE A 55 14.29 -16.03 -4.09
N ASP A 56 15.10 -15.25 -3.37
CA ASP A 56 14.64 -14.45 -2.24
C ASP A 56 13.67 -13.34 -2.69
N VAL A 57 13.80 -12.86 -3.92
CA VAL A 57 12.90 -11.84 -4.50
C VAL A 57 11.48 -12.38 -4.69
N LEU A 58 11.31 -13.71 -4.79
CA LEU A 58 9.99 -14.33 -4.89
C LEU A 58 9.28 -14.39 -3.52
N ILE A 59 10.02 -14.34 -2.42
CA ILE A 59 9.45 -14.47 -1.07
C ILE A 59 8.40 -13.38 -0.80
N PRO A 60 8.67 -12.07 -1.01
CA PRO A 60 7.65 -11.05 -0.83
C PRO A 60 6.41 -11.25 -1.72
N ILE A 61 6.59 -11.72 -2.96
CA ILE A 61 5.49 -11.98 -3.90
C ILE A 61 4.57 -13.09 -3.35
N VAL A 62 5.16 -14.23 -2.98
CA VAL A 62 4.41 -15.36 -2.44
C VAL A 62 3.70 -14.99 -1.15
N ILE A 63 4.36 -14.23 -0.27
CA ILE A 63 3.75 -13.72 0.97
C ILE A 63 2.56 -12.81 0.65
N ALA A 64 2.71 -11.86 -0.30
CA ALA A 64 1.62 -10.95 -0.67
C ALA A 64 0.37 -11.71 -1.10
N TRP A 65 0.51 -12.63 -2.05
CA TRP A 65 -0.60 -13.44 -2.53
C TRP A 65 -1.20 -14.35 -1.46
N THR A 66 -0.35 -14.96 -0.63
CA THR A 66 -0.81 -15.82 0.46
C THR A 66 -1.64 -15.03 1.46
N VAL A 67 -1.15 -13.87 1.91
CA VAL A 67 -1.87 -13.00 2.85
C VAL A 67 -3.17 -12.51 2.23
N MET A 68 -3.16 -12.07 0.98
CA MET A 68 -4.38 -11.63 0.29
C MET A 68 -5.44 -12.73 0.19
N ILE A 69 -5.05 -13.95 -0.20
CA ILE A 69 -5.98 -15.09 -0.33
C ILE A 69 -6.52 -15.49 1.04
N LEU A 70 -5.66 -15.60 2.07
CA LEU A 70 -6.10 -15.94 3.42
C LEU A 70 -7.05 -14.89 3.99
N THR A 71 -6.77 -13.61 3.79
CA THR A 71 -7.65 -12.51 4.20
C THR A 71 -8.97 -12.55 3.45
N ALA A 72 -8.97 -12.84 2.15
CA ALA A 72 -10.20 -12.99 1.36
C ALA A 72 -11.08 -14.13 1.90
N ILE A 73 -10.49 -15.30 2.14
CA ILE A 73 -11.19 -16.45 2.71
C ILE A 73 -11.77 -16.10 4.08
N PHE A 74 -10.96 -15.45 4.93
CA PHE A 74 -11.40 -15.02 6.26
C PHE A 74 -12.59 -14.05 6.21
N ILE A 75 -12.53 -13.04 5.34
CA ILE A 75 -13.60 -12.05 5.17
C ILE A 75 -14.87 -12.71 4.64
N LEU A 76 -14.78 -13.59 3.65
CA LEU A 76 -15.93 -14.30 3.11
C LEU A 76 -16.58 -15.21 4.17
N PHE A 77 -15.76 -15.89 4.96
CA PHE A 77 -16.22 -16.74 6.06
C PHE A 77 -16.94 -15.93 7.14
N ILE A 78 -16.34 -14.83 7.61
CA ILE A 78 -16.93 -13.95 8.62
C ILE A 78 -18.19 -13.26 8.11
N SER A 79 -18.19 -12.80 6.86
CA SER A 79 -19.35 -12.16 6.25
C SER A 79 -20.55 -13.11 6.19
N LYS A 80 -20.30 -14.41 5.96
CA LYS A 80 -21.33 -15.45 6.01
C LYS A 80 -21.85 -15.68 7.44
N ILE A 81 -20.96 -15.75 8.44
CA ILE A 81 -21.36 -15.95 9.84
C ILE A 81 -22.17 -14.78 10.37
N LEU A 82 -21.75 -13.56 10.05
CA LEU A 82 -22.38 -12.32 10.52
C LEU A 82 -23.53 -11.85 9.62
N ASN A 83 -23.87 -12.60 8.55
CA ASN A 83 -24.90 -12.26 7.58
C ASN A 83 -24.76 -10.85 7.00
N PHE A 84 -23.53 -10.45 6.67
CA PHE A 84 -23.30 -9.18 5.99
C PHE A 84 -23.90 -9.18 4.59
N ASN A 85 -24.44 -8.04 4.19
CA ASN A 85 -24.86 -7.84 2.80
C ASN A 85 -23.65 -7.78 1.86
N LYS A 86 -23.92 -7.78 0.55
CA LYS A 86 -22.88 -7.81 -0.47
C LYS A 86 -22.04 -6.54 -0.46
N GLU A 87 -22.65 -5.40 -0.12
CA GLU A 87 -22.02 -4.09 -0.05
C GLU A 87 -20.95 -4.05 1.05
N ILE A 88 -21.28 -4.53 2.26
CA ILE A 88 -20.34 -4.63 3.37
C ILE A 88 -19.24 -5.65 3.05
N THR A 89 -19.62 -6.83 2.54
CA THR A 89 -18.66 -7.88 2.18
C THR A 89 -17.65 -7.38 1.13
N GLY A 90 -18.13 -6.73 0.07
CA GLY A 90 -17.29 -6.16 -0.97
C GLY A 90 -16.37 -5.05 -0.43
N SER A 91 -16.89 -4.18 0.43
CA SER A 91 -16.10 -3.13 1.08
C SER A 91 -14.99 -3.71 1.95
N LEU A 92 -15.28 -4.78 2.71
CA LEU A 92 -14.28 -5.47 3.51
C LEU A 92 -13.22 -6.15 2.64
N LEU A 93 -13.62 -6.80 1.55
CA LEU A 93 -12.66 -7.41 0.62
C LEU A 93 -11.73 -6.35 0.03
N LEU A 94 -12.24 -5.17 -0.36
CA LEU A 94 -11.40 -4.09 -0.86
C LEU A 94 -10.44 -3.57 0.21
N VAL A 95 -10.96 -3.15 1.37
CA VAL A 95 -10.15 -2.48 2.41
C VAL A 95 -9.22 -3.45 3.16
N GLY A 96 -9.64 -4.71 3.33
CA GLY A 96 -8.88 -5.72 4.06
C GLY A 96 -7.79 -6.39 3.24
N ILE A 97 -8.03 -6.61 1.94
CA ILE A 97 -7.05 -7.27 1.05
C ILE A 97 -6.07 -6.24 0.48
N LEU A 98 -6.57 -5.08 0.04
CA LEU A 98 -5.77 -4.07 -0.66
C LEU A 98 -5.30 -3.00 0.34
N GLY A 99 -4.18 -3.27 1.00
CA GLY A 99 -3.55 -2.35 1.93
C GLY A 99 -2.85 -1.16 1.25
N ASN A 100 -2.48 -0.17 2.05
CA ASN A 100 -1.69 0.98 1.59
C ASN A 100 -0.18 0.67 1.56
N THR A 101 0.20 -0.23 0.66
CA THR A 101 1.57 -0.72 0.51
C THR A 101 2.51 0.33 -0.08
N SER A 102 2.06 1.09 -1.10
CA SER A 102 2.92 2.08 -1.75
C SER A 102 3.10 3.37 -0.95
N PHE A 103 2.03 3.97 -0.38
CA PHE A 103 2.17 5.26 0.32
C PHE A 103 2.63 5.11 1.75
N LEU A 104 2.17 4.07 2.47
CA LEU A 104 2.54 3.88 3.88
C LEU A 104 3.56 2.75 4.07
N GLY A 105 3.42 1.63 3.36
CA GLY A 105 4.33 0.49 3.48
C GLY A 105 5.78 0.84 3.16
N ILE A 106 6.02 1.54 2.05
CA ILE A 106 7.38 1.95 1.63
C ILE A 106 8.10 2.81 2.67
N PRO A 107 7.55 3.96 3.14
CA PRO A 107 8.24 4.76 4.13
C PRO A 107 8.38 4.06 5.48
N ILE A 108 7.41 3.22 5.90
CA ILE A 108 7.53 2.44 7.14
C ILE A 108 8.68 1.43 7.05
N LEU A 109 8.75 0.65 5.97
CA LEU A 109 9.81 -0.34 5.80
C LEU A 109 11.18 0.33 5.63
N ASN A 110 11.25 1.45 4.92
CA ASN A 110 12.48 2.25 4.87
C ASN A 110 12.87 2.81 6.25
N ALA A 111 11.91 3.23 7.07
CA ALA A 111 12.19 3.71 8.41
C ALA A 111 12.68 2.60 9.36
N TYR A 112 12.18 1.37 9.19
CA TYR A 112 12.49 0.23 10.05
C TYR A 112 13.74 -0.53 9.60
N PHE A 113 13.80 -0.88 8.32
CA PHE A 113 14.84 -1.69 7.72
C PHE A 113 15.86 -0.84 6.96
N GLY A 114 15.54 0.38 6.52
CA GLY A 114 16.46 1.20 5.72
C GLY A 114 16.35 0.91 4.22
N GLU A 115 17.25 1.53 3.44
CA GLU A 115 17.13 1.56 1.97
C GLU A 115 17.18 0.19 1.31
N TYR A 116 17.83 -0.80 1.93
CA TYR A 116 17.91 -2.16 1.36
C TYR A 116 16.53 -2.83 1.24
N SER A 117 15.54 -2.38 2.01
CA SER A 117 14.17 -2.91 1.96
C SER A 117 13.39 -2.41 0.76
N LEU A 118 13.78 -1.26 0.19
CA LEU A 118 13.03 -0.55 -0.85
C LEU A 118 12.76 -1.42 -2.09
N PRO A 119 13.75 -2.15 -2.64
CA PRO A 119 13.49 -2.95 -3.82
C PRO A 119 12.55 -4.14 -3.53
N TYR A 120 12.63 -4.74 -2.35
CA TYR A 120 11.76 -5.85 -1.95
C TYR A 120 10.31 -5.40 -1.69
N VAL A 121 10.10 -4.26 -1.02
CA VAL A 121 8.74 -3.72 -0.84
C VAL A 121 8.13 -3.29 -2.16
N ILE A 122 8.92 -2.76 -3.11
CA ILE A 122 8.43 -2.41 -4.44
C ILE A 122 8.00 -3.66 -5.21
N ILE A 123 8.72 -4.78 -5.08
CA ILE A 123 8.29 -6.05 -5.69
C ILE A 123 7.02 -6.60 -5.03
N TYR A 124 6.93 -6.56 -3.69
CA TYR A 124 5.72 -6.91 -2.95
C TYR A 124 4.52 -6.09 -3.46
N ASP A 125 4.72 -4.78 -3.61
CA ASP A 125 3.68 -3.86 -4.02
C ASP A 125 3.26 -4.08 -5.48
N GLN A 126 4.22 -4.04 -6.41
CA GLN A 126 3.92 -4.02 -7.84
C GLN A 126 3.50 -5.38 -8.40
N ILE A 127 4.13 -6.47 -7.96
CA ILE A 127 3.84 -7.83 -8.45
C ILE A 127 2.85 -8.55 -7.52
N GLY A 128 2.84 -8.21 -6.24
CA GLY A 128 1.89 -8.76 -5.27
C GLY A 128 0.56 -8.03 -5.32
N THR A 129 0.47 -6.87 -4.69
CA THR A 129 -0.81 -6.20 -4.39
C THR A 129 -1.39 -5.38 -5.54
N PHE A 130 -0.55 -4.75 -6.37
CA PHE A 130 -1.00 -3.82 -7.41
C PHE A 130 -1.72 -4.52 -8.56
N ILE A 131 -1.32 -5.74 -8.92
CA ILE A 131 -2.04 -6.58 -9.89
C ILE A 131 -3.46 -6.87 -9.40
N ALA A 132 -3.62 -7.19 -8.12
CA ALA A 132 -4.93 -7.41 -7.51
C ALA A 132 -5.74 -6.10 -7.51
N LEU A 133 -5.14 -4.97 -7.14
CA LEU A 133 -5.80 -3.66 -7.19
C LEU A 133 -6.31 -3.32 -8.59
N ALA A 134 -5.51 -3.54 -9.64
CA ALA A 134 -5.83 -3.20 -11.02
C ALA A 134 -6.84 -4.14 -11.71
N THR A 135 -7.18 -5.28 -11.08
CA THR A 135 -8.10 -6.28 -11.64
C THR A 135 -9.37 -6.42 -10.82
N PHE A 136 -9.22 -6.51 -9.49
CA PHE A 136 -10.31 -6.70 -8.55
C PHE A 136 -10.81 -5.37 -7.94
N GLY A 137 -9.92 -4.36 -7.83
CA GLY A 137 -10.22 -3.09 -7.18
C GLY A 137 -10.80 -1.99 -8.09
N THR A 138 -10.91 -2.24 -9.39
CA THR A 138 -11.43 -1.33 -10.43
C THR A 138 -12.67 -1.93 -11.09
#